data_AF-A0A2T7NA56-F1
#
_entry.id   AF-A0A2T7NA56-F1
#
_cell.length_a   1.000
_cell.length_b   1.000
_cell.length_c   1.000
_cell.angle_alpha   90.00
_cell.angle_beta   90.00
_cell.angle_gamma   90.00
#
_symmetry.space_group_name_H-M   'P 1'
#
loop_
_entity.id
_entity.type
_entity.pdbx_description
1 polymer ?
#
loop_
_entity_poly.entity_id
_entity_poly.type
_entity_poly.pdbx_seq_one_letter_code
_entity_poly.pdbx_strand_id
1 'polypeptide(L)'
;MKRLLITALLIVFFALLGFAAEGTEEQLILEEPVAVTSAGQSPGALQFTVVAKMIKLEYTFEKLLSVETVDISQFKTLVLVVGASGKGLGAANIDIEAEIRRVKSLAEAAEERGVKVVICNLEGESRRGPSSDRIVTELAPFADAYFVKSDADLDGFFTSFSEEAGVPLATFEKTIDLKDVLAEYFGK
;
A
#
# COMPACT_ATOMS: atom_id res chain seq x y z
N MET A 1 -30.51 -56.19 -0.13
CA MET A 1 -30.08 -55.10 -1.04
C MET A 1 -30.52 -53.71 -0.58
N LYS A 2 -31.76 -53.49 -0.13
CA LYS A 2 -32.23 -52.17 0.35
C LYS A 2 -31.46 -51.59 1.55
N ARG A 3 -30.97 -52.43 2.48
CA ARG A 3 -30.16 -51.98 3.64
C ARG A 3 -28.74 -51.54 3.26
N LEU A 4 -28.14 -52.13 2.22
CA LEU A 4 -26.81 -51.77 1.72
C LEU A 4 -26.84 -50.45 0.91
N LEU A 5 -27.95 -50.14 0.23
CA LEU A 5 -28.12 -48.85 -0.46
C LEU A 5 -28.26 -47.67 0.52
N ILE A 6 -28.89 -47.87 1.68
CA ILE A 6 -29.10 -46.79 2.67
C ILE A 6 -27.78 -46.44 3.38
N THR A 7 -26.94 -47.44 3.66
CA THR A 7 -25.62 -47.20 4.27
C THR A 7 -24.65 -46.51 3.30
N ALA A 8 -24.71 -46.85 2.01
CA ALA A 8 -23.92 -46.15 0.98
C ALA A 8 -24.38 -44.69 0.78
N LEU A 9 -25.68 -44.41 0.89
CA LEU A 9 -26.22 -43.06 0.77
C LEU A 9 -25.87 -42.17 1.99
N LEU A 10 -25.75 -42.74 3.19
CA LEU A 10 -25.35 -42.02 4.40
C LEU A 10 -23.85 -41.67 4.43
N ILE A 11 -23.00 -42.53 3.84
CA ILE A 11 -21.55 -42.28 3.76
C ILE A 11 -21.24 -41.20 2.70
N VAL A 12 -22.02 -41.13 1.63
CA VAL A 12 -21.88 -40.06 0.61
C VAL A 12 -22.36 -38.71 1.14
N PHE A 13 -23.35 -38.67 2.05
CA PHE A 13 -23.81 -37.42 2.65
C PHE A 13 -22.80 -36.84 3.68
N PHE A 14 -22.02 -37.69 4.34
CA PHE A 14 -20.97 -37.25 5.27
C PHE A 14 -19.69 -36.76 4.58
N ALA A 15 -19.48 -37.13 3.31
CA ALA A 15 -18.34 -36.67 2.51
C ALA A 15 -18.57 -35.30 1.82
N LEU A 16 -19.78 -34.74 1.89
CA LEU A 16 -20.15 -33.44 1.32
C LEU A 16 -20.17 -32.29 2.33
N LEU A 17 -19.87 -32.55 3.61
CA LEU A 17 -19.47 -31.51 4.56
C LEU A 17 -18.00 -31.17 4.30
N GLY A 18 -17.74 -30.65 3.11
CA GLY A 18 -16.48 -30.02 2.78
C GLY A 18 -16.21 -28.96 3.83
N PHE A 19 -15.00 -28.99 4.39
CA PHE A 19 -14.42 -27.90 5.16
C PHE A 19 -14.78 -26.57 4.50
N ALA A 20 -15.71 -25.82 5.10
CA ALA A 20 -15.65 -24.38 5.00
C ALA A 20 -14.39 -24.01 5.78
N ALA A 21 -13.27 -23.90 5.07
CA ALA A 21 -12.17 -23.11 5.57
C ALA A 21 -12.76 -21.70 5.72
N GLU A 22 -13.14 -21.34 6.94
CA GLU A 22 -13.10 -19.94 7.37
C GLU A 22 -11.65 -19.54 7.13
N GLY A 23 -11.39 -18.98 5.94
CA GLY A 23 -10.17 -18.28 5.68
C GLY A 23 -10.16 -17.13 6.65
N THR A 24 -9.45 -17.29 7.76
CA THR A 24 -8.89 -16.14 8.45
C THR A 24 -8.01 -15.48 7.40
N GLU A 25 -8.52 -14.45 6.73
CA GLU A 25 -7.69 -13.56 5.93
C GLU A 25 -6.57 -13.13 6.87
N GLU A 26 -5.35 -13.58 6.57
CA GLU A 26 -4.18 -13.21 7.34
C GLU A 26 -4.04 -11.70 7.18
N GLN A 27 -4.37 -10.97 8.24
CA GLN A 27 -4.25 -9.52 8.26
C GLN A 27 -2.79 -9.16 7.94
N LEU A 28 -2.59 -8.35 6.90
CA LEU A 28 -1.25 -7.91 6.50
C LEU A 28 -0.58 -7.19 7.66
N ILE A 29 0.54 -7.73 8.12
CA ILE A 29 1.44 -7.06 9.06
C ILE A 29 2.67 -6.58 8.29
N LEU A 30 2.96 -5.30 8.41
CA LEU A 30 4.14 -4.64 7.85
C LEU A 30 5.29 -4.68 8.86
N GLU A 31 6.51 -4.71 8.35
CA GLU A 31 7.71 -4.81 9.18
C GLU A 31 8.65 -3.62 8.97
N GLU A 32 9.50 -3.39 9.97
CA GLU A 32 10.59 -2.40 9.98
C GLU A 32 11.93 -3.07 9.54
N PRO A 33 12.89 -2.32 8.98
CA PRO A 33 12.89 -0.87 8.78
C PRO A 33 12.14 -0.46 7.50
N VAL A 34 11.64 0.78 7.50
CA VAL A 34 10.79 1.33 6.44
C VAL A 34 11.54 2.32 5.56
N ALA A 35 11.51 2.16 4.24
CA ALA A 35 11.90 3.19 3.29
C ALA A 35 10.69 4.10 3.02
N VAL A 36 10.88 5.42 3.04
CA VAL A 36 9.85 6.39 2.70
C VAL A 36 10.38 7.31 1.62
N THR A 37 9.61 7.51 0.55
CA THR A 37 9.94 8.51 -0.47
C THR A 37 8.69 9.19 -1.01
N SER A 38 8.88 10.37 -1.60
CA SER A 38 7.79 11.07 -2.29
C SER A 38 7.60 10.49 -3.69
N ALA A 39 6.34 10.36 -4.11
CA ALA A 39 5.93 10.03 -5.46
C ALA A 39 5.07 11.17 -6.02
N GLY A 40 5.73 12.17 -6.62
CA GLY A 40 5.11 13.41 -7.10
C GLY A 40 5.64 14.69 -6.46
N GLN A 41 6.60 14.58 -5.54
CA GLN A 41 7.34 15.70 -4.93
C GLN A 41 6.50 16.71 -4.14
N SER A 42 5.35 16.30 -3.61
CA SER A 42 4.55 17.08 -2.66
C SER A 42 5.07 16.98 -1.21
N PRO A 43 4.57 17.83 -0.27
CA PRO A 43 4.92 17.75 1.15
C PRO A 43 4.44 16.48 1.88
N GLY A 44 3.55 15.68 1.32
CA GLY A 44 2.96 14.50 1.97
C GLY A 44 3.99 13.54 2.55
N ALA A 45 5.09 13.26 1.84
CA ALA A 45 6.12 12.35 2.35
C ALA A 45 6.81 12.88 3.63
N LEU A 46 7.01 14.20 3.75
CA LEU A 46 7.49 14.81 4.99
C LEU A 46 6.46 14.69 6.11
N GLN A 47 5.16 14.88 5.80
CA GLN A 47 4.09 14.71 6.77
C GLN A 47 4.03 13.26 7.30
N PHE A 48 4.22 12.26 6.43
CA PHE A 48 4.34 10.87 6.83
C PHE A 48 5.41 10.69 7.91
N THR A 49 6.61 11.24 7.69
CA THR A 49 7.72 11.09 8.66
C THR A 49 7.42 11.69 10.03
N VAL A 50 6.61 12.75 10.09
CA VAL A 50 6.19 13.34 11.37
C VAL A 50 5.32 12.35 12.14
N VAL A 51 4.37 11.71 11.47
CA VAL A 51 3.49 10.71 12.07
C VAL A 51 4.26 9.44 12.43
N ALA A 52 5.12 8.94 11.54
CA ALA A 52 5.97 7.78 11.77
C ALA A 52 6.87 7.94 13.02
N LYS A 53 7.41 9.15 13.25
CA LYS A 53 8.16 9.48 14.47
C LYS A 53 7.32 9.35 15.75
N MET A 54 6.03 9.70 15.71
CA MET A 54 5.16 9.68 16.88
C MET A 54 4.96 8.26 17.42
N ILE A 55 4.93 7.27 16.53
CA ILE A 55 4.80 5.86 16.88
C ILE A 55 6.16 5.13 16.98
N LYS A 56 7.27 5.87 16.89
CA LYS A 56 8.64 5.31 16.92
C LYS A 56 8.85 4.22 15.86
N LEU A 57 8.38 4.48 14.63
CA LEU A 57 8.68 3.67 13.48
C LEU A 57 10.15 3.88 13.08
N GLU A 58 10.90 2.81 12.88
CA GLU A 58 12.24 2.84 12.29
C GLU A 58 12.10 3.05 10.78
N TYR A 59 12.46 4.25 10.31
CA TYR A 59 12.35 4.58 8.90
C TYR A 59 13.57 5.37 8.40
N THR A 60 13.85 5.22 7.11
CA THR A 60 14.75 6.07 6.33
C THR A 60 13.92 6.86 5.33
N PHE A 61 14.06 8.19 5.33
CA PHE A 61 13.37 9.06 4.39
C PHE A 61 14.36 9.76 3.47
N GLU A 62 14.18 9.56 2.17
CA GLU A 62 14.87 10.33 1.14
C GLU A 62 13.85 10.80 0.10
N LYS A 63 13.85 12.11 -0.17
CA LYS A 63 12.84 12.74 -1.04
C LYS A 63 12.89 12.21 -2.48
N LEU A 64 14.11 11.93 -2.95
CA LEU A 64 14.42 11.42 -4.29
C LEU A 64 15.12 10.07 -4.19
N LEU A 65 14.63 9.20 -3.31
CA LEU A 65 15.13 7.82 -3.24
C LEU A 65 15.07 7.18 -4.63
N SER A 66 16.08 6.43 -4.99
CA SER A 66 16.11 5.69 -6.26
C SER A 66 16.93 4.41 -6.12
N VAL A 67 16.72 3.47 -7.03
CA VAL A 67 17.43 2.17 -7.05
C VAL A 67 18.95 2.31 -7.19
N GLU A 68 19.44 3.44 -7.69
CA GLU A 68 20.88 3.73 -7.79
C GLU A 68 21.48 4.23 -6.46
N THR A 69 20.65 4.78 -5.59
CA THR A 69 21.06 5.40 -4.32
C THR A 69 20.91 4.47 -3.12
N VAL A 70 20.17 3.38 -3.26
CA VAL A 70 19.82 2.51 -2.15
C VAL A 70 19.72 1.05 -2.58
N ASP A 71 20.17 0.14 -1.73
CA ASP A 71 19.78 -1.27 -1.80
C ASP A 71 18.43 -1.42 -1.09
N ILE A 72 17.35 -1.61 -1.85
CA ILE A 72 16.00 -1.71 -1.29
C ILE A 72 15.84 -2.92 -0.34
N SER A 73 16.67 -3.95 -0.48
CA SER A 73 16.59 -5.18 0.33
C SER A 73 16.97 -5.00 1.79
N GLN A 74 17.55 -3.85 2.15
CA GLN A 74 17.79 -3.49 3.56
C GLN A 74 16.49 -3.13 4.30
N PHE A 75 15.38 -2.91 3.58
CA PHE A 75 14.09 -2.57 4.15
C PHE A 75 13.12 -3.75 4.10
N LYS A 76 12.09 -3.67 4.92
CA LYS A 76 10.96 -4.62 4.90
C LYS A 76 9.71 -4.03 4.27
N THR A 77 9.57 -2.70 4.35
CA THR A 77 8.46 -1.96 3.77
C THR A 77 8.98 -0.73 3.02
N LEU A 78 8.45 -0.49 1.82
CA LEU A 78 8.60 0.72 1.02
C LEU A 78 7.28 1.49 1.03
N VAL A 79 7.29 2.72 1.53
CA VAL A 79 6.14 3.63 1.48
C VAL A 79 6.37 4.67 0.38
N LEU A 80 5.54 4.59 -0.65
CA LEU A 80 5.46 5.56 -1.74
C LEU A 80 4.35 6.56 -1.42
N VAL A 81 4.72 7.75 -0.95
CA VAL A 81 3.74 8.78 -0.60
C VAL A 81 3.39 9.60 -1.82
N VAL A 82 2.21 9.32 -2.40
CA VAL A 82 1.75 9.87 -3.67
C VAL A 82 1.10 11.24 -3.50
N GLY A 83 1.53 12.17 -4.34
CA GLY A 83 0.97 13.50 -4.48
C GLY A 83 1.81 14.34 -5.44
N ALA A 84 1.29 14.62 -6.63
CA ALA A 84 2.00 15.42 -7.62
C ALA A 84 1.91 16.93 -7.30
N SER A 85 3.06 17.60 -7.33
CA SER A 85 3.17 19.06 -7.16
C SER A 85 4.06 19.64 -8.25
N GLY A 86 3.51 20.44 -9.15
CA GLY A 86 4.30 21.09 -10.22
C GLY A 86 5.44 21.97 -9.69
N LYS A 87 5.22 22.67 -8.56
CA LYS A 87 6.29 23.41 -7.87
C LYS A 87 7.33 22.48 -7.26
N GLY A 88 6.89 21.36 -6.70
CA GLY A 88 7.77 20.35 -6.09
C GLY A 88 8.67 19.68 -7.11
N LEU A 89 8.09 19.24 -8.24
CA LEU A 89 8.79 18.69 -9.40
C LEU A 89 9.79 19.69 -9.97
N GLY A 90 9.38 20.95 -10.18
CA GLY A 90 10.28 22.01 -10.64
C GLY A 90 11.46 22.25 -9.69
N ALA A 91 11.22 22.26 -8.38
CA ALA A 91 12.28 22.42 -7.38
C ALA A 91 13.21 21.20 -7.28
N ALA A 92 12.70 20.00 -7.57
CA ALA A 92 13.49 18.77 -7.65
C ALA A 92 14.21 18.61 -9.00
N ASN A 93 13.97 19.52 -9.96
CA ASN A 93 14.51 19.45 -11.32
C ASN A 93 14.21 18.09 -11.99
N ILE A 94 12.98 17.60 -11.81
CA ILE A 94 12.49 16.34 -12.37
C ILE A 94 11.12 16.56 -13.01
N ASP A 95 10.90 16.00 -14.20
CA ASP A 95 9.59 16.01 -14.85
C ASP A 95 8.71 14.84 -14.39
N ILE A 96 7.43 14.87 -14.74
CA ILE A 96 6.47 13.85 -14.32
C ILE A 96 6.79 12.45 -14.87
N GLU A 97 7.36 12.34 -16.07
CA GLU A 97 7.69 11.05 -16.67
C GLU A 97 8.91 10.42 -15.98
N ALA A 98 9.92 11.24 -15.68
CA ALA A 98 11.08 10.83 -14.91
C ALA A 98 10.69 10.46 -13.48
N GLU A 99 9.76 11.20 -12.87
CA GLU A 99 9.25 10.89 -11.55
C GLU A 99 8.50 9.55 -11.52
N ILE A 100 7.60 9.30 -12.47
CA ILE A 100 6.87 8.03 -12.60
C ILE A 100 7.87 6.88 -12.78
N ARG A 101 8.86 7.01 -13.69
CA ARG A 101 9.88 5.97 -13.87
C ARG A 101 10.65 5.70 -12.58
N ARG A 102 11.06 6.75 -11.86
CA ARG A 102 11.83 6.61 -10.62
C ARG A 102 11.07 5.80 -9.56
N VAL A 103 9.81 6.15 -9.32
CA VAL A 103 9.02 5.47 -8.28
C VAL A 103 8.56 4.08 -8.70
N LYS A 104 8.29 3.89 -10.00
CA LYS A 104 7.96 2.58 -10.55
C LYS A 104 9.14 1.61 -10.44
N SER A 105 10.35 2.03 -10.79
CA SER A 105 11.54 1.18 -10.65
C SER A 105 11.85 0.83 -9.18
N LEU A 106 11.51 1.70 -8.23
CA LEU A 106 11.56 1.36 -6.80
C LEU A 106 10.53 0.30 -6.41
N ALA A 107 9.29 0.42 -6.91
CA ALA A 107 8.22 -0.55 -6.64
C ALA A 107 8.55 -1.93 -7.26
N GLU A 108 9.03 -1.95 -8.50
CA GLU A 108 9.52 -3.16 -9.18
C GLU A 108 10.65 -3.82 -8.38
N ALA A 109 11.66 -3.04 -7.96
CA ALA A 109 12.76 -3.57 -7.15
C ALA A 109 12.29 -4.07 -5.77
N ALA A 110 11.28 -3.44 -5.17
CA ALA A 110 10.71 -3.89 -3.91
C ALA A 110 9.99 -5.23 -4.06
N GLU A 111 9.13 -5.37 -5.08
CA GLU A 111 8.43 -6.61 -5.42
C GLU A 111 9.42 -7.77 -5.66
N GLU A 112 10.44 -7.55 -6.50
CA GLU A 112 11.48 -8.56 -6.80
C GLU A 112 12.22 -9.06 -5.55
N ARG A 113 12.28 -8.24 -4.50
CA ARG A 113 13.00 -8.53 -3.25
C ARG A 113 12.07 -8.92 -2.10
N GLY A 114 10.76 -9.00 -2.34
CA GLY A 114 9.77 -9.31 -1.30
C GLY A 114 9.64 -8.21 -0.24
N VAL A 115 9.99 -6.97 -0.57
CA VAL A 115 9.77 -5.79 0.27
C VAL A 115 8.34 -5.31 0.03
N LYS A 116 7.57 -5.13 1.11
CA LYS A 116 6.16 -4.74 1.01
C LYS A 116 6.00 -3.30 0.52
N VAL A 117 5.09 -3.05 -0.41
CA VAL A 117 4.87 -1.72 -0.98
C VAL A 117 3.55 -1.14 -0.47
N VAL A 118 3.64 0.01 0.19
CA VAL A 118 2.48 0.78 0.62
C VAL A 118 2.35 2.03 -0.26
N ILE A 119 1.21 2.15 -0.93
CA ILE A 119 0.85 3.38 -1.63
C ILE A 119 0.07 4.26 -0.67
N CYS A 120 0.63 5.43 -0.33
CA CYS A 120 0.04 6.31 0.66
C CYS A 120 -0.38 7.65 0.05
N ASN A 121 -1.63 8.09 0.24
CA ASN A 121 -2.05 9.46 -0.03
C ASN A 121 -2.41 10.16 1.28
N LEU A 122 -1.62 11.16 1.64
CA LEU A 122 -1.73 11.88 2.91
C LEU A 122 -2.41 13.24 2.81
N GLU A 123 -2.43 13.81 1.61
CA GLU A 123 -2.86 15.19 1.36
C GLU A 123 -4.31 15.29 0.87
N GLY A 124 -4.99 14.16 0.71
CA GLY A 124 -6.42 14.14 0.43
C GLY A 124 -6.79 14.48 -1.01
N GLU A 125 -8.03 14.90 -1.20
CA GLU A 125 -8.57 15.42 -2.47
C GLU A 125 -7.65 16.48 -3.10
N SER A 126 -7.00 17.30 -2.28
CA SER A 126 -6.11 18.39 -2.73
C SER A 126 -4.88 17.92 -3.53
N ARG A 127 -4.57 16.62 -3.47
CA ARG A 127 -3.52 15.96 -4.26
C ARG A 127 -4.05 14.82 -5.12
N ARG A 128 -5.35 14.78 -5.38
CA ARG A 128 -5.92 14.07 -6.53
C ARG A 128 -5.76 14.91 -7.81
N GLY A 129 -5.93 14.26 -8.96
CA GLY A 129 -5.88 14.90 -10.27
C GLY A 129 -4.90 14.19 -11.23
N PRO A 130 -4.85 14.60 -12.51
CA PRO A 130 -4.32 13.76 -13.58
C PRO A 130 -2.89 13.25 -13.35
N SER A 131 -2.01 14.06 -12.76
CA SER A 131 -0.63 13.65 -12.51
C SER A 131 -0.50 12.69 -11.32
N SER A 132 -1.19 12.95 -10.21
CA SER A 132 -1.17 12.06 -9.05
C SER A 132 -1.85 10.74 -9.36
N ASP A 133 -3.02 10.79 -9.99
CA ASP A 133 -3.81 9.61 -10.33
C ASP A 133 -3.06 8.72 -11.32
N ARG A 134 -2.30 9.31 -12.24
CA ARG A 134 -1.41 8.56 -13.14
C ARG A 134 -0.24 7.90 -12.40
N ILE A 135 0.35 8.57 -11.40
CA ILE A 135 1.37 7.94 -10.54
C ILE A 135 0.76 6.74 -9.79
N VAL A 136 -0.42 6.90 -9.18
CA VAL A 136 -1.11 5.79 -8.49
C VAL A 136 -1.38 4.64 -9.45
N THR A 137 -1.90 4.92 -10.65
CA THR A 137 -2.22 3.90 -11.65
C THR A 137 -0.99 3.08 -12.05
N GLU A 138 0.16 3.73 -12.24
CA GLU A 138 1.41 3.04 -12.58
C GLU A 138 2.01 2.24 -11.43
N LEU A 139 1.66 2.60 -10.19
CA LEU A 139 2.13 1.92 -8.98
C LEU A 139 1.18 0.82 -8.49
N ALA A 140 -0.11 0.90 -8.84
CA ALA A 140 -1.15 0.01 -8.34
C ALA A 140 -0.83 -1.50 -8.50
N PRO A 141 -0.21 -1.97 -9.60
CA PRO A 141 0.16 -3.38 -9.73
C PRO A 141 1.11 -3.91 -8.66
N PHE A 142 1.83 -3.04 -7.96
CA PHE A 142 2.83 -3.41 -6.96
C PHE A 142 2.33 -3.26 -5.53
N ALA A 143 1.12 -2.73 -5.30
CA ALA A 143 0.65 -2.37 -3.97
C ALA A 143 0.35 -3.62 -3.13
N ASP A 144 0.93 -3.69 -1.93
CA ASP A 144 0.49 -4.62 -0.88
C ASP A 144 -0.56 -3.98 0.05
N ALA A 145 -0.61 -2.65 0.12
CA ALA A 145 -1.62 -1.92 0.87
C ALA A 145 -1.77 -0.46 0.40
N TYR A 146 -2.95 0.11 0.66
CA TYR A 146 -3.24 1.52 0.45
C TYR A 146 -3.54 2.22 1.77
N PHE A 147 -2.82 3.30 2.08
CA PHE A 147 -3.11 4.16 3.23
C PHE A 147 -3.54 5.54 2.74
N VAL A 148 -4.83 5.83 2.82
CA VAL A 148 -5.43 6.92 2.05
C VAL A 148 -6.24 7.83 2.97
N LYS A 149 -5.97 9.14 2.91
CA LYS A 149 -6.84 10.10 3.57
C LYS A 149 -8.23 10.03 2.93
N SER A 150 -9.29 9.91 3.72
CA SER A 150 -10.63 9.54 3.24
C SER A 150 -11.17 10.43 2.12
N ASP A 151 -10.89 11.74 2.18
CA ASP A 151 -11.27 12.68 1.13
C ASP A 151 -10.50 12.52 -0.18
N ALA A 152 -9.42 11.74 -0.23
CA ALA A 152 -8.77 11.35 -1.48
C ALA A 152 -9.51 10.23 -2.23
N ASP A 153 -10.52 9.58 -1.65
CA ASP A 153 -11.20 8.42 -2.26
C ASP A 153 -12.72 8.60 -2.44
N LEU A 154 -13.18 9.85 -2.55
CA LEU A 154 -14.61 10.17 -2.70
C LEU A 154 -15.25 9.57 -3.95
N ASP A 155 -14.45 9.31 -4.99
CA ASP A 155 -14.84 8.71 -6.27
C ASP A 155 -14.61 7.19 -6.30
N GLY A 156 -14.12 6.59 -5.21
CA GLY A 156 -13.77 5.16 -5.13
C GLY A 156 -12.54 4.78 -5.95
N PHE A 157 -11.69 5.74 -6.33
CA PHE A 157 -10.47 5.50 -7.12
C PHE A 157 -9.51 4.49 -6.44
N PHE A 158 -9.12 4.72 -5.18
CA PHE A 158 -8.28 3.79 -4.43
C PHE A 158 -9.03 2.52 -4.03
N THR A 159 -10.31 2.64 -3.66
CA THR A 159 -11.17 1.47 -3.41
C THR A 159 -11.15 0.51 -4.59
N SER A 160 -11.28 1.02 -5.82
CA SER A 160 -11.29 0.16 -7.02
C SER A 160 -9.99 -0.63 -7.21
N PHE A 161 -8.83 0.00 -6.99
CA PHE A 161 -7.54 -0.71 -7.08
C PHE A 161 -7.35 -1.73 -5.96
N SER A 162 -7.76 -1.37 -4.73
CA SER A 162 -7.72 -2.26 -3.57
C SER A 162 -8.56 -3.52 -3.80
N GLU A 163 -9.79 -3.36 -4.29
CA GLU A 163 -10.69 -4.48 -4.61
C GLU A 163 -10.17 -5.33 -5.78
N GLU A 164 -9.66 -4.70 -6.84
CA GLU A 164 -9.12 -5.41 -8.01
C GLU A 164 -7.91 -6.27 -7.65
N ALA A 165 -7.00 -5.74 -6.83
CA ALA A 165 -5.80 -6.45 -6.40
C ALA A 165 -6.04 -7.38 -5.19
N GLY A 166 -7.15 -7.23 -4.48
CA GLY A 166 -7.43 -7.97 -3.25
C GLY A 166 -6.48 -7.60 -2.10
N VAL A 167 -6.07 -6.33 -2.04
CA VAL A 167 -5.13 -5.82 -1.04
C VAL A 167 -5.80 -4.79 -0.13
N PRO A 168 -5.42 -4.68 1.15
CA PRO A 168 -6.12 -3.82 2.10
C PRO A 168 -6.03 -2.33 1.75
N LEU A 169 -7.13 -1.63 1.99
CA LEU A 169 -7.23 -0.17 2.00
C LEU A 169 -7.59 0.30 3.42
N ALA A 170 -6.69 1.01 4.07
CA ALA A 170 -6.95 1.71 5.32
C ALA A 170 -7.16 3.21 5.05
N THR A 171 -8.24 3.76 5.60
CA THR A 171 -8.57 5.17 5.46
C THR A 171 -8.45 5.93 6.78
N PHE A 172 -8.16 7.23 6.70
CA PHE A 172 -8.05 8.11 7.86
C PHE A 172 -8.53 9.53 7.54
N GLU A 173 -9.05 10.25 8.53
CA GLU A 173 -9.69 11.57 8.32
C GLU A 173 -8.68 12.72 8.32
N LYS A 174 -7.76 12.73 9.29
CA LYS A 174 -6.72 13.75 9.41
C LYS A 174 -5.35 13.10 9.31
N THR A 175 -4.36 13.86 8.84
CA THR A 175 -2.95 13.42 8.79
C THR A 175 -2.47 12.79 10.10
N ILE A 176 -2.90 13.31 11.25
CA ILE A 176 -2.52 12.78 12.57
C ILE A 176 -3.12 11.41 12.88
N ASP A 177 -4.27 11.08 12.28
CA ASP A 177 -5.00 9.82 12.49
C ASP A 177 -4.31 8.66 11.75
N LEU A 178 -3.42 8.95 10.78
CA LEU A 178 -2.53 7.94 10.18
C LEU A 178 -1.71 7.18 11.23
N LYS A 179 -1.45 7.77 12.40
CA LYS A 179 -0.74 7.08 13.50
C LYS A 179 -1.45 5.79 13.91
N ASP A 180 -2.78 5.77 13.86
CA ASP A 180 -3.58 4.63 14.32
C ASP A 180 -3.53 3.51 13.27
N VAL A 181 -3.59 3.88 11.99
CA VAL A 181 -3.36 2.97 10.86
C VAL A 181 -1.95 2.37 10.92
N LEU A 182 -0.92 3.19 11.15
CA LEU A 182 0.45 2.67 11.25
C LEU A 182 0.62 1.77 12.49
N ALA A 183 0.01 2.12 13.63
CA ALA A 183 0.06 1.28 14.82
C ALA A 183 -0.58 -0.10 14.58
N GLU A 184 -1.71 -0.14 13.87
CA GLU A 184 -2.37 -1.38 13.48
C GLU A 184 -1.48 -2.25 12.59
N TYR A 185 -0.98 -1.72 11.47
CA TYR A 185 -0.26 -2.51 10.48
C TYR A 185 1.17 -2.88 10.92
N PHE A 186 1.79 -2.13 11.82
CA PHE A 186 3.12 -2.44 12.36
C PHE A 186 3.09 -3.05 13.77
N GLY A 187 1.91 -3.28 14.35
CA GLY A 187 1.73 -3.90 15.67
C GLY A 187 2.32 -3.11 16.84
N LYS A 188 2.11 -1.78 16.87
CA LYS A 188 2.67 -0.87 17.89
C LYS A 188 1.64 -0.26 18.83
#